data_AF-A0A382SV69-F1
#
_entry.id   AF-A0A382SV69-F1
#
_cell.length_a   1.000
_cell.length_b   1.000
_cell.length_c   1.000
_cell.angle_alpha   90.00
_cell.angle_beta   90.00
_cell.angle_gamma   90.00
#
_symmetry.space_group_name_H-M   'P 1'
#
loop_
_entity.id
_entity.type
_entity.pdbx_description
1 polymer ?
#
loop_
_entity_poly.entity_id
_entity_poly.type
_entity_poly.pdbx_seq_one_letter_code
_entity_poly.pdbx_strand_id
1 'polypeptide(L)'
;RWKLYHASPYDETIVLDTDMLVLQNLDTWWTFLKNYDLFFVSNVYTYRGELITSDYYRKTFTANKLPNLYAGFHYFKKSEFAKEFYTWLELVMNNWELFYSKYAKELYQKSLSVDLSAAIVAKILDCDKKITNNKCLFPSFIHMKPYVQGWEQPSSKWQNRVGSYLTPELKLKIGNHMQQGIFHYTEKDFVTYDKIKKYRKWVGV
;
A
#
# COMPACT_ATOMS: atom_id res chain seq x y z
N ARG A 1 -10.24 -2.40 -8.12
CA ARG A 1 -8.82 -2.74 -8.35
C ARG A 1 -8.63 -4.09 -9.03
N TRP A 2 -9.52 -5.09 -8.85
CA TRP A 2 -9.42 -6.35 -9.60
C TRP A 2 -9.40 -6.16 -11.13
N LYS A 3 -10.17 -5.18 -11.64
CA LYS A 3 -10.20 -4.80 -13.06
C LYS A 3 -8.85 -4.42 -13.67
N LEU A 4 -7.88 -3.98 -12.85
CA LEU A 4 -6.58 -3.51 -13.33
C LEU A 4 -5.79 -4.61 -14.05
N TYR A 5 -5.94 -5.85 -13.60
CA TYR A 5 -5.36 -6.99 -14.30
C TYR A 5 -5.88 -7.11 -15.73
N HIS A 6 -7.15 -6.85 -15.98
CA HIS A 6 -7.74 -6.91 -17.32
C HIS A 6 -7.46 -5.64 -18.15
N ALA A 7 -7.41 -4.48 -17.49
CA ALA A 7 -7.27 -3.18 -18.14
C ALA A 7 -5.82 -2.82 -18.49
N SER A 8 -4.83 -3.32 -17.75
CA SER A 8 -3.43 -3.01 -18.04
C SER A 8 -3.02 -3.64 -19.38
N PRO A 9 -2.49 -2.84 -20.33
CA PRO A 9 -1.97 -3.35 -21.60
C PRO A 9 -0.56 -3.92 -21.49
N TYR A 10 0.09 -3.79 -20.32
CA TYR A 10 1.47 -4.20 -20.10
C TYR A 10 1.56 -5.63 -19.57
N ASP A 11 2.66 -6.32 -19.90
CA ASP A 11 2.96 -7.67 -19.41
C ASP A 11 3.29 -7.69 -17.91
N GLU A 12 3.92 -6.62 -17.43
CA GLU A 12 4.26 -6.42 -16.02
C GLU A 12 3.71 -5.06 -15.57
N THR A 13 3.16 -4.96 -14.36
CA THR A 13 2.52 -3.73 -13.88
C THR A 13 2.70 -3.57 -12.38
N ILE A 14 3.28 -2.44 -11.97
CA ILE A 14 3.15 -1.93 -10.60
C ILE A 14 1.87 -1.10 -10.52
N VAL A 15 1.04 -1.40 -9.53
CA VAL A 15 -0.15 -0.64 -9.17
C VAL A 15 0.14 0.16 -7.90
N LEU A 16 -0.12 1.46 -7.98
CA LEU A 16 -0.05 2.40 -6.87
C LEU A 16 -1.41 3.02 -6.61
N ASP A 17 -1.69 3.30 -5.34
CA ASP A 17 -2.83 4.16 -5.00
C ASP A 17 -2.57 5.61 -5.42
N THR A 18 -3.64 6.36 -5.67
CA THR A 18 -3.56 7.74 -6.15
C THR A 18 -2.97 8.70 -5.12
N ASP A 19 -2.94 8.30 -3.84
CA ASP A 19 -2.39 9.05 -2.71
C ASP A 19 -0.96 8.63 -2.33
N MET A 20 -0.19 8.21 -3.34
CA MET A 20 1.21 7.82 -3.25
C MET A 20 2.11 8.84 -3.99
N LEU A 21 3.13 9.35 -3.31
CA LEU A 21 4.21 10.11 -3.96
C LEU A 21 5.44 9.21 -4.14
N VAL A 22 5.96 9.12 -5.35
CA VAL A 22 7.22 8.42 -5.66
C VAL A 22 8.37 9.41 -5.52
N LEU A 23 9.26 9.18 -4.55
CA LEU A 23 10.33 10.09 -4.15
C LEU A 23 11.73 9.58 -4.52
N GLN A 24 11.81 8.48 -5.27
CA GLN A 24 13.05 7.91 -5.76
C GLN A 24 12.81 7.15 -7.08
N ASN A 25 13.90 6.85 -7.78
CA ASN A 25 13.88 5.86 -8.86
C ASN A 25 13.52 4.46 -8.30
N LEU A 26 12.70 3.71 -9.04
CA LEU A 26 12.17 2.39 -8.65
C LEU A 26 12.73 1.22 -9.47
N ASP A 27 13.79 1.41 -10.26
CA ASP A 27 14.34 0.38 -11.17
C ASP A 27 14.84 -0.86 -10.40
N THR A 28 15.41 -0.64 -9.21
CA THR A 28 15.81 -1.74 -8.32
C THR A 28 14.61 -2.53 -7.80
N TRP A 29 13.46 -1.87 -7.62
CA TRP A 29 12.22 -2.54 -7.19
C TRP A 29 11.65 -3.36 -8.32
N TRP A 30 11.62 -2.84 -9.55
CA TRP A 30 11.27 -3.61 -10.75
C TRP A 30 12.16 -4.84 -10.90
N THR A 31 13.48 -4.69 -10.73
CA THR A 31 14.44 -5.80 -10.81
C THR A 31 14.15 -6.88 -9.77
N PHE A 32 13.81 -6.50 -8.54
CA PHE A 32 13.39 -7.44 -7.49
C PHE A 32 12.07 -8.13 -7.85
N LEU A 33 11.08 -7.36 -8.33
CA LEU A 33 9.73 -7.83 -8.62
C LEU A 33 9.66 -8.83 -9.78
N LYS A 34 10.64 -8.83 -10.70
CA LYS A 34 10.75 -9.84 -11.77
C LYS A 34 10.82 -11.29 -11.28
N ASN A 35 11.16 -11.51 -10.00
CA ASN A 35 11.17 -12.84 -9.38
C ASN A 35 9.77 -13.32 -8.96
N TYR A 36 8.72 -12.54 -9.19
CA TYR A 36 7.37 -12.81 -8.76
C TYR A 36 6.39 -12.71 -9.94
N ASP A 37 5.32 -13.50 -9.90
CA ASP A 37 4.17 -13.32 -10.80
C ASP A 37 3.13 -12.34 -10.23
N LEU A 38 3.10 -12.20 -8.91
CA LEU A 38 2.22 -11.32 -8.15
C LEU A 38 2.92 -10.99 -6.83
N PHE A 39 2.90 -9.72 -6.43
CA PHE A 39 3.54 -9.28 -5.20
C PHE A 39 2.74 -8.19 -4.50
N PHE A 40 2.55 -8.33 -3.20
CA PHE A 40 1.96 -7.35 -2.30
C PHE A 40 2.97 -6.97 -1.21
N VAL A 41 3.05 -5.67 -0.92
CA VAL A 41 3.80 -5.16 0.22
C VAL A 41 3.20 -5.71 1.52
N SER A 42 4.06 -6.16 2.44
CA SER A 42 3.67 -6.56 3.81
C SER A 42 4.30 -5.71 4.91
N ASN A 43 5.39 -5.01 4.60
CA ASN A 43 6.09 -4.13 5.53
C ASN A 43 5.83 -2.68 5.11
N VAL A 44 5.40 -1.85 6.06
CA VAL A 44 5.22 -0.41 5.88
C VAL A 44 5.86 0.32 7.06
N TYR A 45 6.26 1.56 6.84
CA TYR A 45 7.09 2.28 7.80
C TYR A 45 6.44 3.59 8.25
N THR A 46 6.78 4.04 9.45
CA THR A 46 6.47 5.38 9.94
C THR A 46 7.28 6.42 9.17
N TYR A 47 6.92 7.70 9.26
CA TYR A 47 7.70 8.78 8.61
C TYR A 47 9.14 8.90 9.13
N ARG A 48 9.48 8.21 10.23
CA ARG A 48 10.81 8.14 10.82
C ARG A 48 11.62 6.94 10.33
N GLY A 49 11.05 6.08 9.48
CA GLY A 49 11.69 4.87 8.96
C GLY A 49 11.61 3.67 9.91
N GLU A 50 10.74 3.70 10.91
CA GLU A 50 10.52 2.58 11.83
C GLU A 50 9.46 1.63 11.25
N LEU A 51 9.68 0.32 11.35
CA LEU A 51 8.69 -0.67 10.91
C LEU A 51 7.40 -0.52 11.73
N ILE A 52 6.26 -0.41 11.07
CA ILE A 52 4.96 -0.39 11.74
C ILE A 52 4.60 -1.80 12.19
N THR A 53 4.55 -2.01 13.51
CA THR A 53 4.15 -3.28 14.14
C THR A 53 2.76 -3.23 14.78
N SER A 54 2.19 -2.03 14.96
CA SER A 54 0.85 -1.85 15.51
C SER A 54 -0.23 -2.33 14.53
N ASP A 55 -1.22 -3.05 15.05
CA ASP A 55 -2.36 -3.54 14.28
C ASP A 55 -3.60 -2.63 14.38
N TYR A 56 -3.47 -1.37 14.82
CA TYR A 56 -4.60 -0.48 15.06
C TYR A 56 -5.62 -0.44 13.89
N TYR A 57 -5.13 -0.40 12.64
CA TYR A 57 -5.93 -0.43 11.41
C TYR A 57 -6.02 -1.82 10.75
N ARG A 58 -5.52 -2.85 11.42
CA ARG A 58 -5.34 -4.22 10.92
C ARG A 58 -5.88 -5.27 11.88
N LYS A 59 -6.67 -4.89 12.89
CA LYS A 59 -7.20 -5.80 13.92
C LYS A 59 -7.92 -7.02 13.34
N THR A 60 -8.71 -6.83 12.28
CA THR A 60 -9.37 -7.94 11.56
C THR A 60 -8.36 -8.93 10.97
N PHE A 61 -7.22 -8.46 10.47
CA PHE A 61 -6.17 -9.32 9.93
C PHE A 61 -5.54 -10.15 11.04
N THR A 62 -5.13 -9.52 12.14
CA THR A 62 -4.53 -10.20 13.30
C THR A 62 -5.48 -11.23 13.89
N ALA A 63 -6.72 -10.83 14.18
CA ALA A 63 -7.72 -11.68 14.84
C ALA A 63 -8.10 -12.92 14.02
N ASN A 64 -8.03 -12.85 12.69
CA ASN A 64 -8.36 -13.95 11.79
C ASN A 64 -7.14 -14.64 11.16
N LYS A 65 -5.92 -14.31 11.62
CA LYS A 65 -4.64 -14.83 11.11
C LYS A 65 -4.55 -14.72 9.57
N LEU A 66 -4.88 -13.54 9.06
CA LEU A 66 -4.80 -13.25 7.62
C LEU A 66 -3.40 -12.71 7.27
N PRO A 67 -2.89 -12.98 6.06
CA PRO A 67 -1.64 -12.39 5.62
C PRO A 67 -1.74 -10.86 5.60
N ASN A 68 -0.69 -10.19 6.07
CA ASN A 68 -0.66 -8.74 6.15
C ASN A 68 -0.29 -8.15 4.78
N LEU A 69 -1.29 -7.86 3.95
CA LEU A 69 -1.10 -7.35 2.61
C LEU A 69 -1.55 -5.89 2.50
N TYR A 70 -0.77 -5.08 1.79
CA TYR A 70 -1.09 -3.68 1.49
C TYR A 70 -1.21 -3.51 -0.03
N ALA A 71 -2.43 -3.41 -0.55
CA ALA A 71 -2.69 -3.26 -1.98
C ALA A 71 -2.37 -1.85 -2.50
N GLY A 72 -2.01 -0.91 -1.62
CA GLY A 72 -1.57 0.44 -2.00
C GLY A 72 -0.29 0.46 -2.83
N PHE A 73 0.53 -0.60 -2.69
CA PHE A 73 1.55 -0.98 -3.66
C PHE A 73 1.41 -2.48 -3.89
N HIS A 74 1.11 -2.87 -5.13
CA HIS A 74 1.26 -4.26 -5.53
C HIS A 74 1.73 -4.34 -6.97
N TYR A 75 2.20 -5.51 -7.35
CA TYR A 75 2.73 -5.78 -8.67
C TYR A 75 2.11 -7.06 -9.21
N PHE A 76 1.90 -7.13 -10.51
CA PHE A 76 1.56 -8.37 -11.19
C PHE A 76 2.24 -8.47 -12.55
N LYS A 77 2.50 -9.71 -12.94
CA LYS A 77 2.82 -10.12 -14.30
C LYS A 77 1.63 -10.85 -14.90
N LYS A 78 1.37 -10.68 -16.19
CA LYS A 78 0.42 -11.50 -16.95
C LYS A 78 0.89 -12.95 -16.93
N SER A 79 0.23 -13.75 -16.10
CA SER A 79 0.48 -15.18 -15.92
C SER A 79 -0.84 -15.87 -15.56
N GLU A 80 -0.89 -17.19 -15.72
CA GLU A 80 -2.05 -17.99 -15.28
C GLU A 80 -2.27 -17.86 -13.76
N PHE A 81 -1.19 -17.83 -12.96
CA PHE A 81 -1.29 -17.65 -11.52
C PHE A 81 -1.89 -16.29 -11.14
N ALA A 82 -1.40 -15.19 -11.73
CA ALA A 82 -1.98 -13.88 -11.47
C ALA A 82 -3.43 -13.81 -11.95
N LYS A 83 -3.75 -14.39 -13.11
CA LYS A 83 -5.13 -14.44 -13.64
C LYS A 83 -6.08 -15.13 -12.67
N GLU A 84 -5.69 -16.28 -12.13
CA GLU A 84 -6.45 -17.01 -11.12
C GLU A 84 -6.67 -16.16 -9.88
N PHE A 85 -5.62 -15.53 -9.35
CA PHE A 85 -5.72 -14.66 -8.19
C PHE A 85 -6.70 -13.50 -8.42
N TYR A 86 -6.61 -12.81 -9.56
CA TYR A 86 -7.50 -11.69 -9.88
C TYR A 86 -8.94 -12.12 -10.15
N THR A 87 -9.16 -13.32 -10.66
CA THR A 87 -10.50 -13.93 -10.82
C THR A 87 -11.14 -14.18 -9.45
N TRP A 88 -10.37 -14.74 -8.50
CA TRP A 88 -10.82 -14.87 -7.12
C TRP A 88 -11.02 -13.52 -6.44
N LEU A 89 -10.16 -12.54 -6.70
CA LEU A 89 -10.29 -11.20 -6.14
C LEU A 89 -11.58 -10.52 -6.63
N GLU A 90 -11.94 -10.67 -7.90
CA GLU A 90 -13.23 -10.23 -8.42
C GLU A 90 -14.39 -10.89 -7.66
N LEU A 91 -14.38 -12.22 -7.56
CA LEU A 91 -15.44 -12.98 -6.88
C LEU A 91 -15.60 -12.56 -5.41
N VAL A 92 -14.49 -12.45 -4.68
CA VAL A 92 -14.46 -12.02 -3.28
C VAL A 92 -14.95 -10.59 -3.14
N MET A 93 -14.48 -9.65 -3.96
CA MET A 93 -14.88 -8.25 -3.85
C MET A 93 -16.36 -8.03 -4.19
N ASN A 94 -16.91 -8.75 -5.17
CA ASN A 94 -18.33 -8.65 -5.54
C ASN A 94 -19.25 -9.26 -4.48
N ASN A 95 -18.75 -10.20 -3.67
CA ASN A 95 -19.52 -10.91 -2.64
C ASN A 95 -18.89 -10.74 -1.25
N TRP A 96 -18.32 -9.57 -0.98
CA TRP A 96 -17.39 -9.40 0.13
C TRP A 96 -17.97 -9.72 1.50
N GLU A 97 -19.26 -9.41 1.74
CA GLU A 97 -19.91 -9.73 3.01
C GLU A 97 -19.90 -11.24 3.28
N LEU A 98 -20.24 -12.05 2.28
CA LEU A 98 -20.22 -13.51 2.36
C LEU A 98 -18.82 -14.04 2.69
N PHE A 99 -17.81 -13.56 1.97
CA PHE A 99 -16.44 -14.01 2.18
C PHE A 99 -15.88 -13.51 3.52
N TYR A 100 -16.19 -12.29 3.92
CA TYR A 100 -15.72 -11.73 5.18
C TYR A 100 -16.35 -12.46 6.36
N SER A 101 -17.64 -12.79 6.31
CA SER A 101 -18.29 -13.60 7.35
C SER A 101 -17.69 -15.00 7.49
N LYS A 102 -17.15 -15.57 6.41
CA LYS A 102 -16.54 -16.91 6.43
C LYS A 102 -15.06 -16.89 6.83
N TYR A 103 -14.28 -15.92 6.34
CA TYR A 103 -12.81 -15.92 6.45
C TYR A 103 -12.24 -14.83 7.37
N ALA A 104 -13.04 -13.82 7.74
CA ALA A 104 -12.64 -12.63 8.50
C ALA A 104 -13.69 -12.20 9.55
N LYS A 105 -14.30 -13.18 10.23
CA LYS A 105 -15.42 -12.96 11.17
C LYS A 105 -15.05 -12.19 12.42
N GLU A 106 -13.83 -12.39 12.94
CA GLU A 106 -13.39 -11.76 14.18
C GLU A 106 -13.05 -10.29 13.94
N LEU A 107 -13.54 -9.39 14.80
CA LEU A 107 -13.38 -7.94 14.62
C LEU A 107 -13.76 -7.50 13.20
N TYR A 108 -14.95 -7.93 12.77
CA TYR A 108 -15.48 -7.79 11.42
C TYR A 108 -15.40 -6.36 10.87
N GLN A 109 -14.81 -6.22 9.67
CA GLN A 109 -14.77 -4.94 8.97
C GLN A 109 -16.07 -4.71 8.19
N LYS A 110 -16.76 -3.60 8.47
CA LYS A 110 -18.07 -3.26 7.89
C LYS A 110 -18.02 -2.59 6.51
N SER A 111 -16.89 -2.66 5.82
CA SER A 111 -16.72 -2.06 4.50
C SER A 111 -15.79 -2.88 3.62
N LEU A 112 -16.06 -2.84 2.31
CA LEU A 112 -15.19 -3.45 1.32
C LEU A 112 -13.80 -2.81 1.36
N SER A 113 -12.78 -3.66 1.33
CA SER A 113 -11.37 -3.26 1.27
C SER A 113 -10.61 -4.20 0.36
N VAL A 114 -9.77 -3.64 -0.50
CA VAL A 114 -8.93 -4.43 -1.40
C VAL A 114 -7.89 -5.22 -0.61
N ASP A 115 -7.31 -4.62 0.44
CA ASP A 115 -6.31 -5.28 1.29
C ASP A 115 -6.88 -6.54 1.94
N LEU A 116 -8.08 -6.43 2.52
CA LEU A 116 -8.73 -7.54 3.22
C LEU A 116 -9.23 -8.60 2.22
N SER A 117 -9.77 -8.18 1.08
CA SER A 117 -10.18 -9.09 0.01
C SER A 117 -8.98 -9.87 -0.54
N ALA A 118 -7.87 -9.21 -0.81
CA ALA A 118 -6.64 -9.85 -1.28
C ALA A 118 -6.07 -10.83 -0.24
N ALA A 119 -6.10 -10.48 1.04
CA ALA A 119 -5.65 -11.37 2.11
C ALA A 119 -6.54 -12.63 2.25
N ILE A 120 -7.86 -12.49 2.04
CA ILE A 120 -8.77 -13.63 1.98
C ILE A 120 -8.47 -14.51 0.76
N VAL A 121 -8.27 -13.92 -0.42
CA VAL A 121 -7.89 -14.69 -1.63
C VAL A 121 -6.59 -15.44 -1.41
N ALA A 122 -5.57 -14.78 -0.85
CA ALA A 122 -4.28 -15.39 -0.54
C ALA A 122 -4.41 -16.61 0.39
N LYS A 123 -5.34 -16.53 1.36
CA LYS A 123 -5.67 -17.63 2.27
C LYS A 123 -6.46 -18.75 1.59
N ILE A 124 -7.38 -18.43 0.68
CA ILE A 124 -8.16 -19.41 -0.09
C ILE A 124 -7.24 -20.22 -1.02
N LEU A 125 -6.30 -19.54 -1.67
CA LEU A 125 -5.36 -20.14 -2.62
C LEU A 125 -4.07 -20.68 -1.98
N ASP A 126 -3.92 -20.54 -0.66
CA ASP A 126 -2.71 -20.91 0.10
C ASP A 126 -1.41 -20.39 -0.55
N CYS A 127 -1.41 -19.12 -0.95
CA CYS A 127 -0.35 -18.53 -1.78
C CYS A 127 0.37 -17.34 -1.14
N ASP A 128 0.12 -17.05 0.14
CA ASP A 128 0.72 -15.93 0.88
C ASP A 128 2.26 -15.91 0.76
N LYS A 129 2.92 -17.06 0.94
CA LYS A 129 4.39 -17.18 0.83
C LYS A 129 4.94 -16.92 -0.58
N LYS A 130 4.09 -16.96 -1.60
CA LYS A 130 4.47 -16.69 -3.00
C LYS A 130 4.28 -15.24 -3.40
N ILE A 131 3.39 -14.52 -2.71
CA ILE A 131 2.97 -13.18 -3.12
C ILE A 131 3.43 -12.06 -2.18
N THR A 132 4.18 -12.40 -1.14
CA THR A 132 4.76 -11.40 -0.25
C THR A 132 6.05 -11.89 0.38
N ASN A 133 6.88 -10.96 0.87
CA ASN A 133 8.15 -11.26 1.52
C ASN A 133 8.36 -10.31 2.71
N ASN A 134 8.05 -10.78 3.92
CA ASN A 134 8.21 -9.96 5.12
C ASN A 134 9.67 -9.74 5.56
N LYS A 135 10.65 -10.39 4.89
CA LYS A 135 12.07 -10.20 5.15
C LYS A 135 12.70 -9.13 4.25
N CYS A 136 12.02 -8.70 3.18
CA CYS A 136 12.54 -7.65 2.30
C CYS A 136 12.31 -6.25 2.89
N LEU A 137 13.26 -5.35 2.63
CA LEU A 137 13.14 -3.92 2.97
C LEU A 137 12.37 -3.13 1.90
N PHE A 138 12.32 -3.64 0.67
CA PHE A 138 11.58 -3.08 -0.46
C PHE A 138 11.03 -4.21 -1.34
N PRO A 139 9.94 -3.98 -2.09
CA PRO A 139 9.09 -2.79 -2.10
C PRO A 139 8.41 -2.51 -0.76
N SER A 140 8.23 -1.23 -0.43
CA SER A 140 7.54 -0.75 0.78
C SER A 140 7.08 0.69 0.58
N PHE A 141 6.40 1.28 1.57
CA PHE A 141 6.07 2.70 1.59
C PHE A 141 5.96 3.23 3.03
N ILE A 142 6.15 4.53 3.16
CA ILE A 142 5.80 5.27 4.37
C ILE A 142 4.28 5.38 4.43
N HIS A 143 3.66 4.93 5.51
CA HIS A 143 2.21 4.95 5.66
C HIS A 143 1.79 6.01 6.68
N MET A 144 1.34 7.19 6.24
CA MET A 144 1.03 8.34 7.12
C MET A 144 -0.28 8.21 7.91
N LYS A 145 -0.66 7.02 8.35
CA LYS A 145 -1.81 6.89 9.25
C LYS A 145 -1.44 7.29 10.69
N PRO A 146 -2.14 8.24 11.33
CA PRO A 146 -1.71 8.82 12.61
C PRO A 146 -1.51 7.82 13.76
N TYR A 147 -2.42 6.85 13.91
CA TYR A 147 -2.44 5.95 15.06
C TYR A 147 -1.38 4.84 14.99
N VAL A 148 -0.61 4.78 13.91
CA VAL A 148 0.53 3.86 13.76
C VAL A 148 1.87 4.58 13.68
N GLN A 149 1.89 5.90 13.91
CA GLN A 149 3.14 6.69 13.92
C GLN A 149 3.90 6.64 15.25
N GLY A 150 3.48 5.81 16.22
CA GLY A 150 4.13 5.74 17.54
C GLY A 150 4.02 7.02 18.38
N TRP A 151 3.04 7.87 18.11
CA TRP A 151 2.76 9.05 18.94
C TRP A 151 1.98 8.66 20.19
N GLU A 152 2.35 9.21 21.34
CA GLU A 152 1.60 9.01 22.60
C GLU A 152 0.15 9.50 22.50
N GLN A 153 -0.04 10.66 21.84
CA GLN A 153 -1.34 11.29 21.63
C GLN A 153 -1.54 11.54 20.13
N PRO A 154 -2.04 10.53 19.37
CA PRO A 154 -2.30 10.68 17.95
C PRO A 154 -3.50 11.61 17.71
N SER A 155 -3.47 12.33 16.60
CA SER A 155 -4.59 13.15 16.10
C SER A 155 -5.33 12.44 14.96
N SER A 156 -6.49 12.97 14.58
CA SER A 156 -7.26 12.48 13.43
C SER A 156 -6.54 12.65 12.09
N LYS A 157 -5.81 13.76 11.92
CA LYS A 157 -4.94 14.04 10.77
C LYS A 157 -3.48 14.09 11.20
N TRP A 158 -2.57 13.48 10.46
CA TRP A 158 -1.15 13.51 10.81
C TRP A 158 -0.55 14.92 10.66
N GLN A 159 -1.11 15.73 9.75
CA GLN A 159 -0.69 17.11 9.49
C GLN A 159 -0.82 18.03 10.71
N ASN A 160 -1.63 17.65 11.70
CA ASN A 160 -1.80 18.41 12.95
C ASN A 160 -0.66 18.13 13.97
N ARG A 161 0.23 17.17 13.69
CA ARG A 161 1.30 16.74 14.61
C ARG A 161 2.68 17.03 14.07
N VAL A 162 2.83 16.98 12.75
CA VAL A 162 4.13 17.15 12.11
C VAL A 162 3.99 17.98 10.83
N GLY A 163 4.86 18.97 10.71
CA GLY A 163 4.92 19.82 9.52
C GLY A 163 5.45 19.06 8.31
N SER A 164 5.12 19.53 7.11
CA SER A 164 5.65 19.00 5.85
C SER A 164 6.33 20.10 5.04
N TYR A 165 7.46 19.79 4.44
CA TYR A 165 8.22 20.73 3.62
C TYR A 165 8.71 20.05 2.35
N LEU A 166 8.42 20.66 1.20
CA LEU A 166 8.89 20.22 -0.11
C LEU A 166 9.86 21.28 -0.65
N THR A 167 11.12 20.92 -0.87
CA THR A 167 12.12 21.85 -1.44
C THR A 167 11.84 22.14 -2.92
N PRO A 168 12.46 23.18 -3.52
CA PRO A 168 12.41 23.39 -4.97
C PRO A 168 12.93 22.19 -5.77
N GLU A 169 13.85 21.41 -5.19
CA GLU A 169 14.41 20.17 -5.76
C GLU A 169 13.57 18.93 -5.47
N LEU A 170 12.29 19.12 -5.13
CA LEU A 170 11.30 18.08 -4.84
C LEU A 170 11.69 17.12 -3.70
N LYS A 171 12.57 17.53 -2.80
CA LYS A 171 12.91 16.75 -1.61
C LYS A 171 11.84 16.95 -0.54
N LEU A 172 11.13 15.87 -0.20
CA LEU A 172 10.07 15.92 0.82
C LEU A 172 10.65 15.63 2.21
N LYS A 173 10.36 16.51 3.17
CA LYS A 173 10.59 16.30 4.60
C LYS A 173 9.28 16.29 5.37
N ILE A 174 9.17 15.38 6.34
CA ILE A 174 8.12 15.34 7.35
C ILE A 174 8.78 15.56 8.71
N GLY A 175 8.53 16.72 9.31
CA GLY A 175 9.33 17.22 10.42
C GLY A 175 10.79 17.33 10.00
N ASN A 176 11.68 16.68 10.76
CA ASN A 176 13.12 16.66 10.48
C ASN A 176 13.58 15.43 9.67
N HIS A 177 12.65 14.58 9.21
CA HIS A 177 12.97 13.34 8.52
C HIS A 177 12.81 13.49 7.01
N MET A 178 13.90 13.26 6.27
CA MET A 178 13.86 13.19 4.81
C MET A 178 13.11 11.93 4.38
N GLN A 179 12.15 12.08 3.48
CA GLN A 179 11.38 10.97 2.95
C GLN A 179 12.06 10.44 1.67
N GLN A 180 12.01 9.12 1.49
CA GLN A 180 12.50 8.39 0.32
C GLN A 180 11.49 7.29 -0.03
N GLY A 181 11.70 6.55 -1.12
CA GLY A 181 10.79 5.48 -1.51
C GLY A 181 9.45 6.01 -2.01
N ILE A 182 8.38 5.43 -1.48
CA ILE A 182 7.02 5.85 -1.73
C ILE A 182 6.42 6.40 -0.44
N PHE A 183 5.77 7.55 -0.54
CA PHE A 183 5.13 8.25 0.56
C PHE A 183 3.62 8.26 0.39
N HIS A 184 2.91 7.49 1.22
CA HIS A 184 1.45 7.43 1.26
C HIS A 184 0.93 8.49 2.23
N TYR A 185 0.32 9.55 1.71
CA TYR A 185 0.01 10.75 2.49
C TYR A 185 -1.37 10.81 3.13
N THR A 186 -2.29 9.88 2.83
CA THR A 186 -3.65 9.67 3.39
C THR A 186 -4.66 10.84 3.41
N GLU A 187 -4.22 12.09 3.48
CA GLU A 187 -5.02 13.30 3.62
C GLU A 187 -5.14 13.97 2.26
N LYS A 188 -6.37 14.09 1.74
CA LYS A 188 -6.64 14.62 0.39
C LYS A 188 -6.11 16.04 0.19
N ASP A 189 -6.04 16.83 1.26
CA ASP A 189 -5.54 18.21 1.29
C ASP A 189 -4.00 18.30 1.41
N PHE A 190 -3.28 17.18 1.40
CA PHE A 190 -1.82 17.20 1.45
C PHE A 190 -1.18 17.73 0.15
N VAL A 191 -1.65 17.29 -1.01
CA VAL A 191 -1.11 17.71 -2.31
C VAL A 191 -1.76 19.03 -2.73
N THR A 192 -1.15 20.14 -2.30
CA THR A 192 -1.64 21.49 -2.59
C THR A 192 -1.20 22.00 -3.96
N TYR A 193 -1.88 23.04 -4.47
CA TYR A 193 -1.50 23.69 -5.73
C TYR A 193 -0.04 24.18 -5.74
N ASP A 194 0.46 24.69 -4.61
CA ASP A 194 1.87 25.11 -4.49
C ASP A 194 2.85 23.95 -4.65
N LYS A 195 2.52 22.76 -4.13
CA LYS A 195 3.34 21.56 -4.36
C LYS A 195 3.33 21.21 -5.85
N ILE A 196 2.15 21.21 -6.49
CA ILE A 196 2.02 20.95 -7.93
C ILE A 196 2.85 21.97 -8.74
N LYS A 197 2.81 23.26 -8.39
CA LYS A 197 3.60 24.31 -9.04
C LYS A 197 5.10 24.08 -8.92
N LYS A 198 5.58 23.59 -7.77
CA LYS A 198 7.00 23.19 -7.60
C LYS A 198 7.37 22.04 -8.52
N TYR A 199 6.53 21.00 -8.62
CA TYR A 199 6.74 19.89 -9.55
C TYR A 199 6.81 20.37 -10.99
N ARG A 200 5.85 21.18 -11.44
CA ARG A 200 5.81 21.75 -12.79
C ARG A 200 7.09 22.52 -13.13
N LYS A 201 7.50 23.43 -12.24
CA LYS A 201 8.76 24.18 -12.39
C LYS A 201 9.98 23.26 -12.49
N TRP A 202 10.04 22.21 -11.67
CA TRP A 202 11.17 21.27 -11.68
C TRP A 202 11.26 20.45 -12.97
N VAL A 203 10.12 19.99 -13.51
CA VAL A 203 10.08 19.21 -14.76
C VAL A 203 10.04 20.08 -16.02
N GLY A 204 10.01 21.41 -15.88
CA GLY A 204 10.03 22.36 -17.00
C GLY A 204 8.70 22.51 -17.74
N VAL A 205 7.55 22.36 -17.07
CA VAL A 205 6.19 22.57 -17.63
C VAL A 205 5.41 23.66 -16.91
#